data_AF-A0A522PSB6-F1
#
_entry.id   AF-A0A522PSB6-F1
#
_cell.length_a   1.000
_cell.length_b   1.000
_cell.length_c   1.000
_cell.angle_alpha   90.00
_cell.angle_beta   90.00
_cell.angle_gamma   90.00
#
_symmetry.space_group_name_H-M   'P 1'
#
loop_
_entity.id
_entity.type
_entity.pdbx_description
1 polymer ?
#
loop_
_entity_poly.entity_id
_entity_poly.type
_entity_poly.pdbx_seq_one_letter_code
_entity_poly.pdbx_strand_id
1 'polypeptide(L)'
;MEKIGKEMVVVPPPYSKLAPGKTVRFEIQADKRAHAERRNGCSAASGPFKLAATPQEWNATLPSLRTWSRETESGVFHRNFESFVRQISALADKGCISAPEALKMETGLREAVPIAVSDTMLYRYGYSAGEGVIDLEPGMRLTIQRAEYNRSDEFQGTETVYYRIRRDSEARLQIHVLKSEHRGQARMLPGDLDLADRIRGDFHARLFFSGNLVPRNLSYSALVVGTRALQKMDAIASELRKHPQDGCPAGSDGDPGCRAYFGMVTVVAELGVKVNGREVFVAPGDHVRDALEKAGKTGCIKDVRALRIEREFLGHPVKVAFDPTSDAILHMELVAVDRISCSASRHYSPEQ
;
A
#
# COMPACT_ATOMS: atom_id res chain seq x y z
N MET A 1 -9.82 -10.59 13.23
CA MET A 1 -8.91 -10.20 14.31
C MET A 1 -8.96 -11.27 15.35
N GLU A 2 -7.85 -11.99 15.46
CA GLU A 2 -7.70 -13.08 16.41
C GLU A 2 -6.41 -12.85 17.19
N LYS A 3 -6.40 -13.24 18.47
CA LYS A 3 -5.19 -13.23 19.28
C LYS A 3 -4.40 -14.50 19.00
N ILE A 4 -3.20 -14.34 18.46
CA ILE A 4 -2.31 -15.46 18.10
C ILE A 4 -0.99 -15.24 18.82
N GLY A 5 -0.70 -16.10 19.80
CA GLY A 5 0.41 -15.88 20.72
C GLY A 5 0.23 -14.56 21.49
N LYS A 6 1.16 -13.62 21.31
CA LYS A 6 1.13 -12.30 21.95
C LYS A 6 0.53 -11.21 21.06
N GLU A 7 0.25 -11.50 19.80
CA GLU A 7 -0.12 -10.51 18.80
C GLU A 7 -1.61 -10.56 18.46
N MET A 8 -2.15 -9.39 18.08
CA MET A 8 -3.44 -9.29 17.43
C MET A 8 -3.23 -9.36 15.92
N VAL A 9 -3.97 -10.25 15.27
CA VAL A 9 -3.74 -10.59 13.85
C VAL A 9 -5.00 -10.36 13.05
N VAL A 10 -4.89 -9.63 11.94
CA VAL A 10 -5.96 -9.54 10.93
C VAL A 10 -5.93 -10.81 10.10
N VAL A 11 -6.94 -11.65 10.27
CA VAL A 11 -7.08 -12.95 9.60
C VAL A 11 -7.90 -12.76 8.32
N PRO A 12 -7.32 -12.97 7.12
CA PRO A 12 -8.02 -12.76 5.86
C PRO A 12 -8.95 -13.93 5.51
N PRO A 13 -9.83 -13.76 4.51
CA PRO A 13 -10.88 -14.74 4.19
C PRO A 13 -10.38 -16.17 3.96
N PRO A 14 -9.23 -16.42 3.28
CA PRO A 14 -8.72 -17.77 3.08
C PRO A 14 -8.46 -18.54 4.38
N TYR A 15 -8.21 -17.85 5.50
CA TYR A 15 -7.94 -18.46 6.81
C TYR A 15 -9.18 -18.56 7.70
N SER A 16 -10.20 -17.72 7.47
CA SER A 16 -11.35 -17.53 8.37
C SER A 16 -12.18 -18.78 8.71
N LYS A 17 -12.07 -19.86 7.92
CA LYS A 17 -12.81 -21.12 8.12
C LYS A 17 -11.91 -22.35 8.25
N LEU A 18 -10.59 -22.16 8.31
CA LEU A 18 -9.63 -23.26 8.34
C LEU A 18 -9.09 -23.47 9.75
N ALA A 19 -8.89 -24.74 10.12
CA ALA A 19 -8.22 -25.06 11.36
C ALA A 19 -6.77 -24.52 11.33
N PRO A 20 -6.22 -23.98 12.45
CA PRO A 20 -4.93 -23.26 12.45
C PRO A 20 -3.72 -24.05 11.93
N GLY A 21 -3.78 -25.38 11.92
CA GLY A 21 -2.71 -26.26 11.41
C GLY A 21 -2.86 -26.70 9.95
N LYS A 22 -3.92 -26.27 9.25
CA LYS A 22 -4.15 -26.62 7.84
C LYS A 22 -3.51 -25.57 6.94
N THR A 23 -2.86 -26.03 5.87
CA THR A 23 -2.39 -25.14 4.80
C THR A 23 -3.58 -24.56 4.07
N VAL A 24 -3.41 -23.34 3.57
CA VAL A 24 -4.46 -22.63 2.86
C VAL A 24 -4.24 -22.80 1.38
N ARG A 25 -5.32 -23.07 0.64
CA ARG A 25 -5.33 -23.08 -0.81
C ARG A 25 -6.44 -22.18 -1.30
N PHE A 26 -6.13 -21.34 -2.28
CA PHE A 26 -7.15 -20.55 -2.96
C PHE A 26 -6.74 -20.30 -4.41
N GLU A 27 -7.77 -20.07 -5.22
CA GLU A 27 -7.66 -19.90 -6.66
C GLU A 27 -7.62 -18.42 -7.01
N ILE A 28 -6.71 -18.05 -7.91
CA ILE A 28 -6.68 -16.73 -8.53
C ILE A 28 -7.03 -16.93 -10.01
N GLN A 29 -8.14 -16.30 -10.43
CA GLN A 29 -8.58 -16.39 -11.82
C GLN A 29 -7.51 -15.84 -12.75
N ALA A 30 -7.07 -16.70 -13.67
CA ALA A 30 -6.11 -16.36 -14.70
C ALA A 30 -6.78 -15.55 -15.81
N ASP A 31 -6.03 -14.69 -16.49
CA ASP A 31 -6.57 -14.01 -17.67
C ASP A 31 -6.80 -15.04 -18.79
N LYS A 32 -7.97 -15.01 -19.41
CA LYS A 32 -8.34 -15.91 -20.52
C LYS A 32 -7.64 -15.55 -21.82
N ARG A 33 -7.15 -14.30 -21.96
CA ARG A 33 -6.77 -13.72 -23.26
C ARG A 33 -5.35 -14.01 -23.72
N ALA A 34 -4.46 -14.50 -22.87
CA ALA A 34 -3.08 -14.77 -23.28
C ALA A 34 -2.44 -15.85 -22.41
N HIS A 35 -1.65 -16.74 -23.02
CA HIS A 35 -0.69 -17.64 -22.35
C HIS A 35 -1.18 -19.01 -21.84
N ALA A 36 -2.41 -19.47 -22.11
CA ALA A 36 -2.86 -20.80 -21.67
C ALA A 36 -1.89 -21.95 -22.06
N GLU A 37 -1.31 -21.90 -23.27
CA GLU A 37 -0.34 -22.90 -23.74
C GLU A 37 1.05 -22.76 -23.10
N ARG A 38 1.45 -21.55 -22.69
CA ARG A 38 2.75 -21.26 -22.04
C ARG A 38 2.72 -21.39 -20.53
N ARG A 39 1.53 -21.57 -19.93
CA ARG A 39 1.35 -21.74 -18.47
C ARG A 39 1.78 -23.11 -17.97
N ASN A 40 1.84 -24.12 -18.83
CA ASN A 40 2.27 -25.47 -18.43
C ASN A 40 3.71 -25.45 -17.89
N GLY A 41 3.87 -25.80 -16.61
CA GLY A 41 5.16 -25.81 -15.93
C GLY A 41 5.54 -24.49 -15.26
N CYS A 42 4.73 -23.44 -15.38
CA CYS A 42 4.97 -22.18 -14.67
C CYS A 42 4.59 -22.29 -13.19
N SER A 43 5.58 -22.03 -12.33
CA SER A 43 5.39 -22.00 -10.89
C SER A 43 6.36 -21.06 -10.20
N ALA A 44 5.97 -20.57 -9.03
CA ALA A 44 6.81 -19.85 -8.10
C ALA A 44 6.73 -20.55 -6.74
N ALA A 45 7.85 -20.60 -6.01
CA ALA A 45 7.87 -21.20 -4.68
C ALA A 45 9.00 -20.63 -3.82
N SER A 46 8.68 -20.26 -2.59
CA SER A 46 9.67 -19.84 -1.60
C SER A 46 9.21 -20.25 -0.21
N GLY A 47 10.01 -21.06 0.47
CA GLY A 47 9.61 -21.64 1.77
C GLY A 47 8.24 -22.35 1.70
N PRO A 48 7.27 -22.01 2.57
CA PRO A 48 5.95 -22.64 2.57
C PRO A 48 5.00 -22.14 1.48
N PHE A 49 5.39 -21.09 0.73
CA PHE A 49 4.56 -20.49 -0.29
C PHE A 49 4.76 -21.16 -1.63
N LYS A 50 3.66 -21.43 -2.34
CA LYS A 50 3.69 -21.98 -3.70
C LYS A 50 2.60 -21.34 -4.54
N LEU A 51 2.91 -21.09 -5.81
CA LEU A 51 1.97 -20.70 -6.85
C LEU A 51 2.21 -21.63 -8.03
N ALA A 52 1.18 -22.31 -8.49
CA ALA A 52 1.26 -23.19 -9.66
C ALA A 52 0.11 -22.90 -10.62
N ALA A 53 0.44 -22.84 -11.91
CA ALA A 53 -0.57 -22.68 -12.94
C ALA A 53 -1.31 -24.00 -13.21
N THR A 54 -2.60 -23.86 -13.51
CA THR A 54 -3.37 -24.83 -14.27
C THR A 54 -3.82 -24.17 -15.58
N PRO A 55 -4.47 -24.89 -16.50
CA PRO A 55 -4.98 -24.27 -17.73
C PRO A 55 -5.97 -23.11 -17.50
N GLN A 56 -6.69 -23.10 -16.37
CA GLN A 56 -7.80 -22.16 -16.13
C GLN A 56 -7.53 -21.15 -15.00
N GLU A 57 -6.62 -21.47 -14.10
CA GLU A 57 -6.45 -20.75 -12.83
C GLU A 57 -5.04 -20.90 -12.27
N TRP A 58 -4.72 -20.04 -11.32
CA TRP A 58 -3.51 -20.15 -10.50
C TRP A 58 -3.86 -20.62 -9.10
N ASN A 59 -3.20 -21.70 -8.69
CA ASN A 59 -3.39 -22.29 -7.38
C ASN A 59 -2.31 -21.80 -6.42
N ALA A 60 -2.71 -20.94 -5.49
CA ALA A 60 -1.85 -20.45 -4.42
C ALA A 60 -1.95 -21.38 -3.20
N THR A 61 -0.80 -21.76 -2.63
CA THR A 61 -0.69 -22.44 -1.35
C THR A 61 0.05 -21.54 -0.37
N LEU A 62 -0.58 -21.25 0.77
CA LEU A 62 -0.01 -20.47 1.86
C LEU A 62 0.24 -21.35 3.10
N PRO A 63 1.18 -20.96 3.98
CA PRO A 63 1.40 -21.66 5.25
C PRO A 63 0.14 -21.69 6.12
N SER A 64 0.06 -22.68 7.01
CA SER A 64 -0.95 -22.68 8.07
C SER A 64 -0.78 -21.48 9.01
N LEU A 65 -1.83 -21.10 9.73
CA LEU A 65 -1.77 -20.00 10.71
C LEU A 65 -0.74 -20.26 11.82
N ARG A 66 -0.58 -21.52 12.22
CA ARG A 66 0.46 -21.95 13.18
C ARG A 66 1.86 -21.82 12.58
N THR A 67 2.05 -22.20 11.32
CA THR A 67 3.33 -22.03 10.61
C THR A 67 3.69 -20.56 10.46
N TRP A 68 2.71 -19.74 10.05
CA TRP A 68 2.83 -18.28 9.96
C TRP A 68 3.31 -17.67 11.27
N SER A 69 2.63 -17.96 12.38
CA SER A 69 2.96 -17.38 13.70
C SER A 69 4.40 -17.71 14.12
N ARG A 70 4.81 -18.97 13.97
CA ARG A 70 6.18 -19.41 14.30
C ARG A 70 7.25 -18.79 13.39
N GLU A 71 6.98 -18.67 12.09
CA GLU A 71 7.96 -18.12 11.15
C GLU A 71 8.07 -16.59 11.21
N THR A 72 7.03 -15.91 11.70
CA THR A 72 7.04 -14.45 11.90
C THR A 72 7.96 -14.08 13.06
N GLU A 73 7.88 -14.82 14.18
CA GLU A 73 8.78 -14.63 15.35
C GLU A 73 10.28 -14.78 15.00
N SER A 74 10.62 -15.55 13.97
CA SER A 74 12.00 -15.76 13.51
C SER A 74 12.42 -14.84 12.34
N GLY A 75 11.51 -13.99 11.85
CA GLY A 75 11.71 -13.15 10.66
C GLY A 75 11.88 -13.94 9.33
N VAL A 76 11.76 -15.26 9.38
CA VAL A 76 11.86 -16.14 8.20
C VAL A 76 10.67 -15.95 7.28
N PHE A 77 9.49 -15.72 7.86
CA PHE A 77 8.25 -15.51 7.11
C PHE A 77 8.38 -14.34 6.12
N HIS A 78 8.80 -13.17 6.59
CA HIS A 78 8.94 -11.97 5.78
C HIS A 78 9.90 -12.21 4.58
N ARG A 79 11.08 -12.79 4.83
CA ARG A 79 12.05 -13.08 3.77
C ARG A 79 11.50 -14.04 2.72
N ASN A 80 10.85 -15.11 3.16
CA ASN A 80 10.24 -16.10 2.27
C ASN A 80 9.11 -15.48 1.45
N PHE A 81 8.26 -14.66 2.09
CA PHE A 81 7.14 -14.00 1.45
C PHE A 81 7.59 -12.99 0.38
N GLU A 82 8.52 -12.09 0.70
CA GLU A 82 9.03 -11.12 -0.29
C GLU A 82 9.80 -11.82 -1.43
N SER A 83 10.51 -12.91 -1.13
CA SER A 83 11.14 -13.76 -2.16
C SER A 83 10.08 -14.42 -3.06
N PHE A 84 8.98 -14.89 -2.49
CA PHE A 84 7.87 -15.47 -3.23
C PHE A 84 7.20 -14.45 -4.16
N VAL A 85 6.90 -13.24 -3.66
CA VAL A 85 6.33 -12.13 -4.46
C VAL A 85 7.26 -11.78 -5.64
N ARG A 86 8.58 -11.67 -5.41
CA ARG A 86 9.56 -11.43 -6.50
C ARG A 86 9.57 -12.53 -7.55
N GLN A 87 9.42 -13.80 -7.15
CA GLN A 87 9.36 -14.90 -8.10
C GLN A 87 8.10 -14.87 -8.96
N ILE A 88 6.97 -14.40 -8.42
CA ILE A 88 5.73 -14.20 -9.18
C ILE A 88 5.91 -13.11 -10.23
N SER A 89 6.49 -11.97 -9.85
CA SER A 89 6.82 -10.91 -10.79
C SER A 89 7.72 -11.43 -11.93
N ALA A 90 8.72 -12.27 -11.61
CA ALA A 90 9.62 -12.88 -12.59
C ALA A 90 8.94 -13.92 -13.52
N LEU A 91 7.70 -14.36 -13.22
CA LEU A 91 6.92 -15.16 -14.17
C LEU A 91 6.49 -14.32 -15.37
N ALA A 92 6.31 -13.01 -15.22
CA ALA A 92 6.01 -12.12 -16.33
C ALA A 92 7.19 -12.04 -17.30
N ASP A 93 8.41 -11.90 -16.79
CA ASP A 93 9.65 -11.86 -17.59
C ASP A 93 9.87 -13.17 -18.36
N LYS A 94 9.44 -14.30 -17.81
CA LYS A 94 9.47 -15.63 -18.46
C LYS A 94 8.33 -15.84 -19.46
N GLY A 95 7.40 -14.90 -19.59
CA GLY A 95 6.24 -15.01 -20.45
C GLY A 95 5.18 -16.02 -19.98
N CYS A 96 5.20 -16.38 -18.69
CA CYS A 96 4.21 -17.27 -18.06
C CYS A 96 2.88 -16.56 -17.78
N ILE A 97 2.94 -15.27 -17.46
CA ILE A 97 1.81 -14.38 -17.18
C ILE A 97 2.08 -13.01 -17.78
N SER A 98 1.03 -12.21 -17.93
CA SER A 98 1.19 -10.79 -18.26
C SER A 98 1.61 -9.99 -17.01
N ALA A 99 2.23 -8.82 -17.18
CA ALA A 99 2.56 -7.94 -16.04
C ALA A 99 1.32 -7.50 -15.23
N PRO A 100 0.17 -7.16 -15.84
CA PRO A 100 -1.07 -6.89 -15.08
C PRO A 100 -1.56 -8.10 -14.28
N GLU A 101 -1.42 -9.32 -14.83
CA GLU A 101 -1.78 -10.56 -14.15
C GLU A 101 -0.84 -10.85 -12.97
N ALA A 102 0.47 -10.63 -13.13
CA ALA A 102 1.47 -10.72 -12.06
C ALA A 102 1.12 -9.77 -10.90
N LEU A 103 0.91 -8.50 -11.20
CA LEU A 103 0.53 -7.50 -10.21
C LEU A 103 -0.75 -7.88 -9.45
N LYS A 104 -1.78 -8.35 -10.17
CA LYS A 104 -3.02 -8.83 -9.53
C LYS A 104 -2.76 -9.98 -8.55
N MET A 105 -1.87 -10.91 -8.90
CA MET A 105 -1.49 -12.00 -7.99
C MET A 105 -0.70 -11.50 -6.79
N GLU A 106 0.25 -10.59 -6.99
CA GLU A 106 1.03 -9.97 -5.93
C GLU A 106 0.10 -9.27 -4.91
N THR A 107 -0.82 -8.42 -5.38
CA THR A 107 -1.83 -7.77 -4.54
C THR A 107 -2.69 -8.79 -3.82
N GLY A 108 -3.24 -9.77 -4.53
CA GLY A 108 -4.09 -10.81 -3.95
C GLY A 108 -3.40 -11.65 -2.88
N LEU A 109 -2.10 -11.91 -3.03
CA LEU A 109 -1.31 -12.64 -2.05
C LEU A 109 -0.96 -11.80 -0.83
N ARG A 110 -0.63 -10.51 -1.01
CA ARG A 110 -0.51 -9.55 0.10
C ARG A 110 -1.84 -9.41 0.86
N GLU A 111 -2.97 -9.60 0.17
CA GLU A 111 -4.30 -9.64 0.76
C GLU A 111 -4.66 -10.93 1.50
N ALA A 112 -4.06 -12.04 1.08
CA ALA A 112 -4.37 -13.36 1.58
C ALA A 112 -3.52 -13.80 2.78
N VAL A 113 -2.42 -13.11 3.10
CA VAL A 113 -1.58 -13.45 4.25
C VAL A 113 -2.15 -12.89 5.56
N PRO A 114 -2.12 -13.64 6.68
CA PRO A 114 -2.36 -13.08 8.01
C PRO A 114 -1.30 -12.03 8.32
N ILE A 115 -1.70 -10.95 8.97
CA ILE A 115 -0.77 -9.86 9.31
C ILE A 115 -1.02 -9.43 10.76
N ALA A 116 0.05 -9.34 11.54
CA ALA A 116 0.02 -8.69 12.84
C ALA A 116 -0.39 -7.23 12.64
N VAL A 117 -1.24 -6.71 13.51
CA VAL A 117 -1.80 -5.36 13.34
C VAL A 117 -0.73 -4.30 13.12
N SER A 118 0.39 -4.38 13.84
CA SER A 118 1.57 -3.49 13.77
C SER A 118 2.39 -3.59 12.48
N ASP A 119 2.19 -4.66 11.70
CA ASP A 119 3.00 -4.95 10.53
C ASP A 119 2.20 -4.70 9.24
N THR A 120 0.98 -4.18 9.35
CA THR A 120 0.06 -4.01 8.22
C THR A 120 0.71 -3.15 7.14
N MET A 121 1.32 -2.04 7.54
CA MET A 121 1.98 -1.13 6.60
C MET A 121 3.20 -1.74 5.90
N LEU A 122 3.98 -2.55 6.61
CA LEU A 122 5.15 -3.24 6.04
C LEU A 122 4.74 -4.23 4.97
N TYR A 123 3.79 -5.12 5.26
CA TYR A 123 3.40 -6.17 4.31
C TYR A 123 2.56 -5.64 3.14
N ARG A 124 1.81 -4.56 3.35
CA ARG A 124 0.97 -3.98 2.29
C ARG A 124 1.69 -3.02 1.37
N TYR A 125 2.58 -2.20 1.92
CA TYR A 125 3.17 -1.08 1.19
C TYR A 125 4.69 -0.98 1.31
N GLY A 126 5.36 -2.03 1.82
CA GLY A 126 6.80 -2.01 2.06
C GLY A 126 7.25 -0.94 3.07
N TYR A 127 6.31 -0.34 3.81
CA TYR A 127 6.58 0.77 4.71
C TYR A 127 7.03 0.26 6.06
N SER A 128 8.20 0.72 6.51
CA SER A 128 8.59 0.64 7.91
C SER A 128 9.16 1.98 8.36
N ALA A 129 8.87 2.33 9.62
CA ALA A 129 9.40 3.53 10.23
C ALA A 129 10.94 3.48 10.21
N GLY A 130 11.56 4.42 9.49
CA GLY A 130 13.01 4.52 9.36
C GLY A 130 13.63 3.99 8.06
N GLU A 131 12.93 3.16 7.28
CA GLU A 131 13.39 2.76 5.93
C GLU A 131 13.16 3.86 4.88
N GLY A 132 12.31 4.83 5.17
CA GLY A 132 12.12 5.99 4.31
C GLY A 132 11.53 5.67 2.94
N VAL A 133 10.73 4.60 2.82
CA VAL A 133 10.03 4.26 1.57
C VAL A 133 8.59 3.84 1.81
N ILE A 134 7.72 4.08 0.82
CA ILE A 134 6.36 3.54 0.77
C ILE A 134 5.94 3.28 -0.68
N ASP A 135 5.38 2.10 -0.93
CA ASP A 135 4.76 1.76 -2.21
C ASP A 135 3.44 2.51 -2.38
N LEU A 136 3.29 3.16 -3.53
CA LEU A 136 2.14 3.96 -3.88
C LEU A 136 1.10 3.08 -4.59
N GLU A 137 -0.05 2.90 -3.95
CA GLU A 137 -1.11 2.01 -4.43
C GLU A 137 -2.45 2.74 -4.65
N PRO A 138 -3.38 2.15 -5.42
CA PRO A 138 -4.73 2.68 -5.57
C PRO A 138 -5.44 2.96 -4.25
N GLY A 139 -6.20 4.04 -4.22
CA GLY A 139 -6.88 4.51 -3.01
C GLY A 139 -6.00 5.39 -2.12
N MET A 140 -4.72 5.54 -2.43
CA MET A 140 -3.88 6.56 -1.83
C MET A 140 -4.05 7.93 -2.52
N ARG A 141 -3.67 8.97 -1.78
CA ARG A 141 -3.43 10.32 -2.27
C ARG A 141 -1.99 10.71 -2.00
N LEU A 142 -1.33 11.34 -2.95
CA LEU A 142 -0.04 11.97 -2.73
C LEU A 142 -0.26 13.47 -2.55
N THR A 143 0.25 14.04 -1.46
CA THR A 143 0.18 15.47 -1.16
C THR A 143 1.58 16.04 -1.23
N ILE A 144 1.76 17.04 -2.09
CA ILE A 144 3.03 17.75 -2.29
C ILE A 144 2.83 19.15 -1.77
N GLN A 145 3.53 19.52 -0.70
CA GLN A 145 3.46 20.83 -0.09
C GLN A 145 4.81 21.54 -0.21
N ARG A 146 4.83 22.73 -0.80
CA ARG A 146 6.03 23.54 -1.00
C ARG A 146 5.92 24.87 -0.30
N ALA A 147 6.96 25.25 0.43
CA ALA A 147 7.15 26.61 0.91
C ALA A 147 7.97 27.41 -0.10
N GLU A 148 7.48 28.59 -0.47
CA GLU A 148 8.15 29.51 -1.38
C GLU A 148 8.79 30.65 -0.59
N TYR A 149 10.00 31.03 -1.00
CA TYR A 149 10.78 32.11 -0.41
C TYR A 149 11.25 33.05 -1.52
N ASN A 150 11.31 34.36 -1.25
CA ASN A 150 11.87 35.31 -2.21
C ASN A 150 13.42 35.28 -2.18
N ARG A 151 14.06 36.12 -3.00
CA ARG A 151 15.54 36.22 -3.06
C ARG A 151 16.20 36.72 -1.78
N SER A 152 15.40 37.26 -0.86
CA SER A 152 15.82 37.74 0.46
C SER A 152 15.50 36.73 1.56
N ASP A 153 15.19 35.49 1.20
CA ASP A 153 14.79 34.39 2.09
C ASP A 153 13.52 34.69 2.93
N GLU A 154 12.67 35.60 2.48
CA GLU A 154 11.39 35.87 3.13
C GLU A 154 10.30 34.95 2.58
N PHE A 155 9.57 34.31 3.50
CA PHE A 155 8.47 33.41 3.18
C PHE A 155 7.36 34.13 2.39
N GLN A 156 7.07 33.61 1.20
CA GLN A 156 6.04 34.13 0.29
C GLN A 156 4.72 33.39 0.41
N GLY A 157 4.74 32.14 0.85
CA GLY A 157 3.53 31.33 0.95
C GLY A 157 3.77 29.85 0.79
N THR A 158 2.66 29.11 0.72
CA THR A 158 2.65 27.67 0.54
C THR A 158 1.80 27.29 -0.65
N GLU A 159 2.35 26.40 -1.47
CA GLU A 159 1.61 25.67 -2.49
C GLU A 159 1.34 24.24 -2.00
N THR A 160 0.16 23.69 -2.30
CA THR A 160 -0.14 22.28 -2.06
C THR A 160 -0.85 21.65 -3.25
N VAL A 161 -0.25 20.62 -3.83
CA VAL A 161 -0.82 19.82 -4.91
C VAL A 161 -1.25 18.46 -4.38
N TYR A 162 -2.46 18.06 -4.71
CA TYR A 162 -3.02 16.77 -4.33
C TYR A 162 -3.15 15.88 -5.55
N TYR A 163 -2.62 14.67 -5.49
CA TYR A 163 -2.74 13.66 -6.55
C TYR A 163 -3.52 12.45 -6.06
N ARG A 164 -4.42 11.93 -6.90
CA ARG A 164 -5.06 10.64 -6.65
C ARG A 164 -4.33 9.55 -7.43
N ILE A 165 -4.12 8.44 -6.75
CA ILE A 165 -3.47 7.26 -7.33
C ILE A 165 -4.55 6.23 -7.67
N ARG A 166 -4.56 5.80 -8.93
CA ARG A 166 -5.47 4.78 -9.47
C ARG A 166 -4.72 3.83 -10.39
N ARG A 167 -5.39 2.75 -10.79
CA ARG A 167 -4.98 1.89 -11.89
C ARG A 167 -6.01 1.97 -13.02
N ASP A 168 -5.55 1.88 -14.26
CA ASP A 168 -6.42 1.70 -15.42
C ASP A 168 -6.85 0.23 -15.58
N SER A 169 -7.59 -0.08 -16.64
CA SER A 169 -8.04 -1.44 -16.95
C SER A 169 -6.90 -2.41 -17.31
N GLU A 170 -5.72 -1.89 -17.63
CA GLU A 170 -4.50 -2.66 -17.88
C GLU A 170 -3.61 -2.70 -16.63
N ALA A 171 -4.13 -2.33 -15.46
CA ALA A 171 -3.42 -2.27 -14.18
C ALA A 171 -2.26 -1.26 -14.12
N ARG A 172 -2.10 -0.39 -15.12
CA ARG A 172 -1.08 0.67 -15.13
C ARG A 172 -1.49 1.78 -14.19
N LEU A 173 -0.52 2.35 -13.48
CA LEU A 173 -0.73 3.47 -12.59
C LEU A 173 -1.17 4.72 -13.37
N GLN A 174 -2.17 5.37 -12.81
CA GLN A 174 -2.73 6.64 -13.26
C GLN A 174 -2.71 7.59 -12.07
N ILE A 175 -1.80 8.56 -12.12
CA ILE A 175 -1.66 9.59 -11.09
C ILE A 175 -2.30 10.87 -11.63
N HIS A 176 -3.38 11.32 -11.02
CA HIS A 176 -4.13 12.49 -11.50
C HIS A 176 -4.12 13.61 -10.47
N VAL A 177 -3.86 14.84 -10.91
CA VAL A 177 -4.05 16.02 -10.07
C VAL A 177 -5.53 16.11 -9.69
N LEU A 178 -5.81 16.14 -8.40
CA LEU A 178 -7.14 16.36 -7.84
C LEU A 178 -7.45 17.85 -7.72
N LYS A 179 -6.52 18.60 -7.12
CA LYS A 179 -6.62 20.03 -6.89
C LYS A 179 -5.25 20.58 -6.50
N SER A 180 -5.11 21.89 -6.66
CA SER A 180 -4.04 22.67 -6.05
C SER A 180 -4.63 23.72 -5.10
N GLU A 181 -3.90 24.01 -4.04
CA GLU A 181 -4.23 25.06 -3.08
C GLU A 181 -3.04 26.00 -2.94
N HIS A 182 -3.33 27.30 -2.81
CA HIS A 182 -2.32 28.33 -2.63
C HIS A 182 -2.65 29.15 -1.39
N ARG A 183 -1.63 29.45 -0.59
CA ARG A 183 -1.71 30.40 0.52
C ARG A 183 -0.59 31.42 0.37
N GLY A 184 -0.93 32.70 0.30
CA GLY A 184 0.04 33.78 0.11
C GLY A 184 0.35 34.07 -1.36
N GLN A 185 1.55 34.56 -1.63
CA GLN A 185 2.05 34.96 -2.95
C GLN A 185 2.85 33.85 -3.66
N ALA A 186 2.86 32.62 -3.10
CA ALA A 186 3.50 31.47 -3.72
C ALA A 186 2.94 31.21 -5.13
N ARG A 187 3.84 30.95 -6.09
CA ARG A 187 3.48 30.63 -7.48
C ARG A 187 3.63 29.14 -7.71
N MET A 188 2.74 28.60 -8.54
CA MET A 188 2.77 27.21 -8.96
C MET A 188 4.03 26.91 -9.76
N LEU A 189 4.88 26.01 -9.27
CA LEU A 189 6.03 25.53 -10.05
C LEU A 189 5.58 24.44 -11.02
N PRO A 190 5.88 24.54 -12.33
CA PRO A 190 5.48 23.53 -13.32
C PRO A 190 5.95 22.11 -12.98
N GLY A 191 7.07 21.99 -12.27
CA GLY A 191 7.65 20.72 -11.88
C GLY A 191 6.82 19.93 -10.86
N ASP A 192 5.97 20.56 -10.06
CA ASP A 192 5.15 19.82 -9.09
C ASP A 192 3.88 19.24 -9.71
N LEU A 193 3.60 19.55 -10.99
CA LEU A 193 2.46 19.07 -11.76
C LEU A 193 2.80 17.93 -12.76
N ASP A 194 4.08 17.70 -13.05
CA ASP A 194 4.51 16.79 -14.13
C ASP A 194 4.63 15.32 -13.70
N LEU A 195 4.36 15.01 -12.42
CA LEU A 195 4.44 13.64 -11.89
C LEU A 195 3.58 12.64 -12.67
N ALA A 196 2.39 13.08 -13.06
CA ALA A 196 1.43 12.29 -13.82
C ALA A 196 1.99 11.81 -15.17
N ASP A 197 2.79 12.65 -15.82
CA ASP A 197 3.38 12.36 -17.12
C ASP A 197 4.60 11.45 -17.00
N ARG A 198 5.38 11.62 -15.92
CA ARG A 198 6.60 10.84 -15.67
C ARG A 198 6.32 9.37 -15.39
N ILE A 199 5.31 9.07 -14.58
CA ILE A 199 5.00 7.70 -14.10
C ILE A 199 3.95 7.02 -15.00
N ARG A 200 3.56 7.67 -16.09
CA ARG A 200 2.49 7.17 -16.96
C ARG A 200 2.88 5.82 -17.55
N GLY A 201 2.05 4.82 -17.28
CA GLY A 201 2.21 3.48 -17.83
C GLY A 201 3.13 2.56 -17.05
N ASP A 202 3.62 3.00 -15.88
CA ASP A 202 4.28 2.13 -14.92
C ASP A 202 3.28 1.25 -14.16
N PHE A 203 3.75 0.12 -13.63
CA PHE A 203 2.95 -0.80 -12.82
C PHE A 203 3.21 -0.64 -11.32
N HIS A 204 4.39 -0.15 -10.95
CA HIS A 204 4.79 0.10 -9.57
C HIS A 204 5.23 1.54 -9.43
N ALA A 205 4.92 2.16 -8.30
CA ALA A 205 5.48 3.45 -7.92
C ALA A 205 5.82 3.43 -6.44
N ARG A 206 6.93 4.08 -6.07
CA ARG A 206 7.43 4.14 -4.70
C ARG A 206 7.85 5.57 -4.39
N LEU A 207 7.38 6.06 -3.26
CA LEU A 207 7.84 7.31 -2.66
C LEU A 207 9.02 6.99 -1.74
N PHE A 208 10.12 7.70 -1.95
CA PHE A 208 11.33 7.66 -1.12
C PHE A 208 11.43 9.00 -0.38
N PHE A 209 11.49 8.95 0.94
CA PHE A 209 11.61 10.10 1.82
C PHE A 209 13.08 10.41 2.09
N SER A 210 13.41 11.70 2.20
CA SER A 210 14.69 12.14 2.75
C SER A 210 14.77 11.88 4.26
N GLY A 211 15.93 11.39 4.73
CA GLY A 211 16.11 10.84 6.08
C GLY A 211 17.35 9.94 6.16
N ASN A 212 17.20 8.72 6.68
CA ASN A 212 18.31 7.73 6.72
C ASN A 212 18.90 7.40 5.33
N LEU A 213 18.16 7.70 4.26
CA LEU A 213 18.54 7.47 2.87
C LEU A 213 18.84 8.75 2.09
N VAL A 214 18.91 9.92 2.73
CA VAL A 214 19.26 11.18 2.06
C VAL A 214 19.97 12.06 3.09
N PRO A 215 21.31 12.07 3.12
CA PRO A 215 22.04 12.90 4.07
C PRO A 215 21.67 14.40 3.90
N ARG A 216 21.75 15.17 4.99
CA ARG A 216 21.30 16.59 5.07
C ARG A 216 21.97 17.54 4.06
N ASN A 217 23.00 17.08 3.36
CA ASN A 217 23.75 17.81 2.34
C ASN A 217 23.19 17.62 0.92
N LEU A 218 22.10 16.86 0.74
CA LEU A 218 21.47 16.65 -0.56
C LEU A 218 20.36 17.66 -0.82
N SER A 219 20.19 18.01 -2.09
CA SER A 219 19.31 19.09 -2.54
C SER A 219 17.82 18.71 -2.64
N TYR A 220 17.49 17.42 -2.48
CA TYR A 220 16.14 16.90 -2.60
C TYR A 220 15.61 16.31 -1.28
N SER A 221 14.30 16.45 -1.03
CA SER A 221 13.63 15.98 0.19
C SER A 221 12.77 14.73 -0.03
N ALA A 222 12.45 14.41 -1.28
CA ALA A 222 11.73 13.20 -1.65
C ALA A 222 11.99 12.83 -3.12
N LEU A 223 11.80 11.56 -3.44
CA LEU A 223 11.76 11.04 -4.81
C LEU A 223 10.49 10.21 -4.98
N VAL A 224 9.85 10.32 -6.13
CA VAL A 224 8.86 9.31 -6.56
C VAL A 224 9.42 8.63 -7.79
N VAL A 225 9.52 7.31 -7.74
CA VAL A 225 9.98 6.50 -8.87
C VAL A 225 8.85 5.59 -9.31
N GLY A 226 8.64 5.49 -10.61
CA GLY A 226 7.79 4.52 -11.28
C GLY A 226 8.61 3.49 -12.06
N THR A 227 8.15 2.24 -12.06
CA THR A 227 8.72 1.17 -12.88
C THR A 227 7.64 0.22 -13.41
N ARG A 228 7.98 -0.47 -14.51
CA ARG A 228 7.17 -1.58 -15.05
C ARG A 228 7.43 -2.94 -14.39
N ALA A 229 8.49 -3.07 -13.61
CA ALA A 229 8.88 -4.33 -12.98
C ALA A 229 9.31 -4.10 -11.53
N LEU A 230 8.89 -5.00 -10.65
CA LEU A 230 9.18 -4.93 -9.21
C LEU A 230 10.69 -5.08 -8.93
N GLN A 231 11.39 -5.96 -9.66
CA GLN A 231 12.83 -6.16 -9.51
C GLN A 231 13.61 -4.90 -9.86
N LYS A 232 13.14 -4.12 -10.85
CA LYS A 232 13.74 -2.83 -11.20
C LYS A 232 13.53 -1.81 -10.07
N MET A 233 12.36 -1.82 -9.43
CA MET A 233 12.10 -0.97 -8.26
C MET A 233 13.00 -1.32 -7.07
N ASP A 234 13.18 -2.62 -6.79
CA ASP A 234 14.06 -3.10 -5.73
C ASP A 234 15.54 -2.80 -6.01
N ALA A 235 15.97 -2.91 -7.28
CA ALA A 235 17.30 -2.51 -7.70
C ALA A 235 17.55 -1.01 -7.50
N ILE A 236 16.59 -0.16 -7.92
CA ILE A 236 16.66 1.29 -7.71
C ILE A 236 16.69 1.61 -6.21
N ALA A 237 15.84 0.97 -5.41
CA ALA A 237 15.85 1.16 -3.96
C ALA A 237 17.20 0.77 -3.34
N SER A 238 17.76 -0.38 -3.72
CA SER A 238 19.09 -0.82 -3.27
C SER A 238 20.19 0.18 -3.64
N GLU A 239 20.15 0.71 -4.87
CA GLU A 239 21.13 1.67 -5.35
C GLU A 239 21.02 3.02 -4.63
N LEU A 240 19.79 3.54 -4.48
CA LEU A 240 19.52 4.75 -3.70
C LEU A 240 20.01 4.64 -2.25
N ARG A 241 19.92 3.46 -1.63
CA ARG A 241 20.45 3.26 -0.27
C ARG A 241 21.97 3.37 -0.22
N LYS A 242 22.67 2.92 -1.27
CA LYS A 242 24.15 2.96 -1.35
C LYS A 242 24.65 4.33 -1.78
N HIS A 243 23.94 4.97 -2.71
CA HIS A 243 24.32 6.19 -3.40
C HIS A 243 23.19 7.22 -3.37
N PRO A 244 22.78 7.68 -2.17
CA PRO A 244 21.64 8.58 -2.04
C PRO A 244 21.86 9.91 -2.74
N GLN A 245 23.10 10.37 -2.91
CA GLN A 245 23.40 11.62 -3.61
C GLN A 245 23.00 11.63 -5.09
N ASP A 246 22.82 10.46 -5.70
CA ASP A 246 22.54 10.35 -7.14
C ASP A 246 21.09 10.74 -7.48
N GLY A 247 20.18 10.66 -6.50
CA GLY A 247 18.78 11.03 -6.69
C GLY A 247 18.09 10.17 -7.75
N CYS A 248 17.46 10.80 -8.74
CA CYS A 248 16.81 10.05 -9.81
C CYS A 248 17.84 9.28 -10.66
N PRO A 249 17.71 7.95 -10.83
CA PRO A 249 18.69 7.16 -11.57
C PRO A 249 18.74 7.60 -13.04
N ALA A 250 19.95 7.78 -13.58
CA ALA A 250 20.15 8.10 -14.98
C ALA A 250 19.65 6.94 -15.87
N GLY A 251 18.61 7.17 -16.67
CA GLY A 251 18.00 6.12 -17.47
C GLY A 251 18.92 5.60 -18.58
N SER A 252 19.27 4.31 -18.53
CA SER A 252 19.98 3.62 -19.61
C SER A 252 19.07 3.03 -20.70
N ASP A 253 17.74 2.97 -20.50
CA ASP A 253 16.77 2.32 -21.41
C ASP A 253 15.41 3.05 -21.47
N GLY A 254 15.44 4.37 -21.61
CA GLY A 254 14.25 5.20 -21.42
C GLY A 254 14.07 5.50 -19.92
N ASP A 255 13.88 6.77 -19.64
CA ASP A 255 13.84 7.33 -18.29
C ASP A 255 12.84 6.52 -17.42
N PRO A 256 13.26 5.85 -16.33
CA PRO A 256 12.30 5.39 -15.34
C PRO A 256 11.50 6.61 -14.89
N GLY A 257 10.20 6.47 -14.65
CA GLY A 257 9.34 7.58 -14.27
C GLY A 257 9.76 8.16 -12.93
N CYS A 258 10.78 9.01 -12.90
CA CYS A 258 11.40 9.49 -11.67
C CYS A 258 11.22 10.99 -11.52
N ARG A 259 10.81 11.40 -10.32
CA ARG A 259 10.65 12.79 -9.94
C ARG A 259 11.34 13.06 -8.61
N ALA A 260 12.36 13.91 -8.65
CA ALA A 260 12.98 14.48 -7.47
C ALA A 260 12.31 15.80 -7.06
N TYR A 261 12.08 15.97 -5.77
CA TYR A 261 11.51 17.18 -5.19
C TYR A 261 12.58 17.94 -4.41
N PHE A 262 12.96 19.12 -4.92
CA PHE A 262 14.05 19.94 -4.38
C PHE A 262 13.53 21.08 -3.49
N GLY A 263 14.37 21.54 -2.57
CA GLY A 263 14.10 22.70 -1.71
C GLY A 263 13.16 22.38 -0.54
N MET A 264 12.44 23.39 -0.06
CA MET A 264 11.52 23.30 1.09
C MET A 264 10.18 22.67 0.68
N VAL A 265 10.20 21.36 0.43
CA VAL A 265 9.05 20.59 -0.04
C VAL A 265 8.84 19.35 0.83
N THR A 266 7.58 19.07 1.15
CA THR A 266 7.13 17.89 1.88
C THR A 266 6.23 17.07 0.97
N VAL A 267 6.55 15.80 0.79
CA VAL A 267 5.76 14.86 0.00
C VAL A 267 5.22 13.78 0.92
N VAL A 268 3.91 13.60 0.96
CA VAL A 268 3.23 12.68 1.89
C VAL A 268 2.30 11.77 1.11
N ALA A 269 2.41 10.47 1.32
CA ALA A 269 1.38 9.51 0.92
C ALA A 269 0.32 9.45 2.03
N GLU A 270 -0.96 9.57 1.67
CA GLU A 270 -2.10 9.46 2.57
C GLU A 270 -3.01 8.33 2.11
N LEU A 271 -3.55 7.56 3.05
CA LEU A 271 -4.48 6.46 2.80
C LEU A 271 -5.90 7.01 2.71
N GLY A 272 -6.57 6.83 1.56
CA GLY A 272 -7.98 7.16 1.41
C GLY A 272 -8.85 6.03 1.97
N VAL A 273 -9.52 6.29 3.09
CA VAL A 273 -10.49 5.38 3.71
C VAL A 273 -11.90 5.97 3.63
N LYS A 274 -12.92 5.14 3.79
CA LYS A 274 -14.32 5.60 3.84
C LYS A 274 -14.87 5.48 5.26
N VAL A 275 -15.33 6.57 5.85
CA VAL A 275 -16.06 6.57 7.13
C VAL A 275 -17.52 6.96 6.88
N ASN A 276 -18.45 6.03 7.11
CA ASN A 276 -19.88 6.20 6.80
C ASN A 276 -20.10 6.72 5.36
N GLY A 277 -19.36 6.15 4.40
CA GLY A 277 -19.44 6.50 2.98
C GLY A 277 -18.64 7.74 2.56
N ARG A 278 -18.15 8.55 3.50
CA ARG A 278 -17.34 9.74 3.20
C ARG A 278 -15.85 9.40 3.15
N GLU A 279 -15.17 9.85 2.10
CA GLU A 279 -13.71 9.71 1.96
C GLU A 279 -13.00 10.58 3.02
N VAL A 280 -12.08 9.95 3.76
CA VAL A 280 -11.21 10.56 4.76
C VAL A 280 -9.80 10.10 4.45
N PHE A 281 -8.85 11.02 4.42
CA PHE A 281 -7.44 10.70 4.20
C PHE A 281 -6.73 10.65 5.53
N VAL A 282 -6.00 9.58 5.80
CA VAL A 282 -5.24 9.35 7.04
C VAL A 282 -3.77 9.08 6.72
N ALA A 283 -2.88 9.24 7.69
CA ALA A 283 -1.46 8.98 7.50
C ALA A 283 -1.16 7.47 7.48
N PRO A 284 -0.05 7.04 6.84
CA PRO A 284 0.54 5.72 7.02
C PRO A 284 0.74 5.40 8.51
N GLY A 285 0.18 4.28 8.98
CA GLY A 285 0.22 3.89 10.39
C GLY A 285 -0.92 4.44 11.27
N ASP A 286 -1.80 5.28 10.73
CA ASP A 286 -3.02 5.68 11.43
C ASP A 286 -3.97 4.48 11.59
N HIS A 287 -4.73 4.50 12.68
CA HIS A 287 -5.64 3.44 13.07
C HIS A 287 -7.10 3.83 12.83
N VAL A 288 -7.99 2.85 13.03
CA VAL A 288 -9.45 3.04 13.00
C VAL A 288 -9.89 4.23 13.87
N ARG A 289 -9.30 4.40 15.06
CA ARG A 289 -9.58 5.54 15.94
C ARG A 289 -9.33 6.87 15.22
N ASP A 290 -8.16 7.02 14.61
CA ASP A 290 -7.72 8.27 13.97
C ASP A 290 -8.67 8.66 12.82
N ALA A 291 -9.09 7.68 12.01
CA ALA A 291 -10.09 7.91 10.96
C ALA A 291 -11.46 8.34 11.52
N LEU A 292 -11.92 7.73 12.63
CA LEU A 292 -13.18 8.10 13.28
C LEU A 292 -13.10 9.51 13.89
N GLU A 293 -12.00 9.86 14.55
CA GLU A 293 -11.77 11.19 15.11
C GLU A 293 -11.73 12.25 14.01
N LYS A 294 -10.96 12.01 12.94
CA LYS A 294 -10.88 12.89 11.77
C LYS A 294 -12.21 13.05 11.04
N ALA A 295 -13.07 12.03 11.08
CA ALA A 295 -14.43 12.08 10.55
C ALA A 295 -15.47 12.72 11.50
N GLY A 296 -15.08 13.13 12.71
CA GLY A 296 -15.98 13.65 13.74
C GLY A 296 -16.97 12.59 14.27
N LYS A 297 -16.57 11.31 14.27
CA LYS A 297 -17.39 10.16 14.68
C LYS A 297 -16.97 9.59 16.04
N THR A 298 -16.75 10.47 17.01
CA THR A 298 -16.33 10.10 18.38
C THR A 298 -17.33 9.19 19.10
N GLY A 299 -18.62 9.23 18.75
CA GLY A 299 -19.62 8.29 19.26
C GLY A 299 -19.31 6.83 18.92
N CYS A 300 -18.70 6.57 17.76
CA CYS A 300 -18.34 5.22 17.33
C CYS A 300 -17.12 4.66 18.07
N ILE A 301 -16.29 5.54 18.64
CA ILE A 301 -15.16 5.18 19.50
C ILE A 301 -15.68 4.68 20.85
N LYS A 302 -16.78 5.25 21.34
CA LYS A 302 -17.41 4.87 22.62
C LYS A 302 -18.22 3.58 22.55
N ASP A 303 -18.75 3.23 21.37
CA ASP A 303 -19.59 2.03 21.18
C ASP A 303 -19.09 1.20 19.98
N VAL A 304 -17.98 0.49 20.19
CA VAL A 304 -17.35 -0.37 19.17
C VAL A 304 -18.25 -1.51 18.68
N ARG A 305 -19.33 -1.86 19.40
CA ARG A 305 -20.31 -2.87 18.98
C ARG A 305 -21.04 -2.50 17.70
N ALA A 306 -21.24 -1.20 17.48
CA ALA A 306 -21.87 -0.68 16.28
C ALA A 306 -20.89 -0.54 15.09
N LEU A 307 -19.60 -0.75 15.33
CA LEU A 307 -18.56 -0.62 14.31
C LEU A 307 -18.58 -1.79 13.35
N ARG A 308 -18.41 -1.51 12.06
CA ARG A 308 -18.21 -2.49 11.00
C ARG A 308 -17.06 -2.00 10.14
N ILE A 309 -16.11 -2.89 9.89
CA ILE A 309 -14.94 -2.61 9.06
C ILE A 309 -14.92 -3.62 7.92
N GLU A 310 -14.75 -3.11 6.71
CA GLU A 310 -14.55 -3.91 5.51
C GLU A 310 -13.19 -3.56 4.92
N ARG A 311 -12.41 -4.60 4.60
CA ARG A 311 -11.12 -4.51 3.92
C ARG A 311 -11.22 -5.21 2.58
N GLU A 312 -10.55 -4.66 1.57
CA GLU A 312 -10.54 -5.25 0.25
C GLU A 312 -9.78 -6.58 0.23
N PHE A 313 -10.35 -7.55 -0.47
CA PHE A 313 -9.76 -8.85 -0.80
C PHE A 313 -10.16 -9.21 -2.23
N LEU A 314 -9.18 -9.29 -3.12
CA LEU A 314 -9.31 -9.53 -4.56
C LEU A 314 -10.35 -8.62 -5.23
N GLY A 315 -10.34 -7.32 -4.88
CA GLY A 315 -11.27 -6.33 -5.44
C GLY A 315 -12.65 -6.30 -4.78
N HIS A 316 -12.89 -7.12 -3.75
CA HIS A 316 -14.18 -7.20 -3.06
C HIS A 316 -14.05 -6.76 -1.59
N PRO A 317 -14.98 -5.95 -1.06
CA PRO A 317 -15.01 -5.62 0.35
C PRO A 317 -15.37 -6.86 1.18
N VAL A 318 -14.55 -7.20 2.17
CA VAL A 318 -14.81 -8.30 3.10
C VAL A 318 -14.76 -7.80 4.53
N LYS A 319 -15.73 -8.25 5.34
CA LYS A 319 -15.83 -7.86 6.74
C LYS A 319 -14.63 -8.37 7.53
N VAL A 320 -13.98 -7.46 8.25
CA VAL A 320 -12.99 -7.81 9.27
C VAL A 320 -13.76 -8.28 10.51
N ALA A 321 -13.64 -9.57 10.85
CA ALA A 321 -14.20 -10.10 12.10
C ALA A 321 -13.39 -9.57 13.29
N PHE A 322 -14.02 -9.19 14.40
CA PHE A 322 -13.36 -8.82 15.65
C PHE A 322 -14.32 -9.03 16.81
N ASP A 323 -13.78 -9.08 18.03
CA ASP A 323 -14.60 -9.13 19.25
C ASP A 323 -15.25 -7.76 19.49
N PRO A 324 -16.58 -7.63 19.38
CA PRO A 324 -17.27 -6.35 19.54
C PRO A 324 -17.27 -5.84 20.99
N THR A 325 -16.74 -6.62 21.95
CA THR A 325 -16.56 -6.18 23.34
C THR A 325 -15.16 -5.62 23.61
N SER A 326 -14.23 -5.78 22.67
CA SER A 326 -12.86 -5.29 22.77
C SER A 326 -12.65 -4.01 21.98
N ASP A 327 -11.92 -3.07 22.56
CA ASP A 327 -11.46 -1.85 21.91
C ASP A 327 -10.23 -2.06 21.02
N ALA A 328 -9.64 -3.26 20.99
CA ALA A 328 -8.48 -3.59 20.17
C ALA A 328 -8.67 -3.27 18.68
N ILE A 329 -9.92 -3.30 18.19
CA ILE A 329 -10.27 -2.91 16.82
C ILE A 329 -9.94 -1.43 16.52
N LEU A 330 -9.99 -0.56 17.52
CA LEU A 330 -9.65 0.86 17.37
C LEU A 330 -8.16 1.08 17.11
N HIS A 331 -7.33 0.11 17.48
CA HIS A 331 -5.89 0.07 17.25
C HIS A 331 -5.53 -0.70 15.97
N MET A 332 -6.51 -1.09 15.15
CA MET A 332 -6.21 -1.71 13.87
C MET A 332 -5.65 -0.67 12.91
N GLU A 333 -4.43 -0.88 12.40
CA GLU A 333 -3.86 -0.08 11.32
C GLU A 333 -4.73 -0.13 10.07
N LEU A 334 -4.91 1.03 9.45
CA LEU A 334 -5.71 1.18 8.24
C LEU A 334 -4.88 0.91 7.00
N VAL A 335 -5.56 0.40 5.97
CA VAL A 335 -5.04 0.35 4.61
C VAL A 335 -5.89 1.25 3.72
N ALA A 336 -5.34 1.68 2.58
CA ALA A 336 -6.13 2.37 1.58
C ALA A 336 -7.37 1.54 1.21
N VAL A 337 -8.46 2.23 0.88
CA VAL A 337 -9.79 1.69 0.54
C VAL A 337 -10.56 0.96 1.65
N ASP A 338 -10.02 0.88 2.88
CA ASP A 338 -10.78 0.38 4.04
C ASP A 338 -12.09 1.18 4.20
N ARG A 339 -13.15 0.47 4.60
CA ARG A 339 -14.48 1.03 4.82
C ARG A 339 -14.90 0.82 6.25
N ILE A 340 -15.12 1.92 6.94
CA ILE A 340 -15.58 1.98 8.32
C ILE A 340 -17.02 2.47 8.29
N SER A 341 -17.91 1.72 8.93
CA SER A 341 -19.28 2.17 9.17
C SER A 341 -19.68 1.95 10.61
N CYS A 342 -20.52 2.85 11.10
CA CYS A 342 -21.09 2.76 12.43
C CYS A 342 -22.43 3.49 12.47
N SER A 343 -23.42 2.84 13.06
CA SER A 343 -24.68 3.49 13.44
C SER A 343 -24.53 3.97 14.87
N ALA A 344 -24.52 5.29 15.10
CA ALA A 344 -24.68 5.80 16.45
C ALA A 344 -26.00 5.22 17.01
N SER A 345 -25.94 4.57 18.17
CA SER A 345 -27.13 4.30 18.95
C SER A 345 -27.81 5.65 19.17
N ARG A 346 -29.05 5.80 18.66
CA ARG A 346 -29.85 6.98 18.97
C ARG A 346 -29.90 7.07 20.49
N HIS A 347 -29.27 8.08 21.08
CA HIS A 347 -29.61 8.45 22.44
C HIS A 347 -31.10 8.74 22.44
N TYR A 348 -31.86 7.83 23.03
CA TYR A 348 -33.21 8.12 23.49
C TYR A 348 -33.03 9.31 24.45
N SER A 349 -33.34 10.53 24.00
CA SER A 349 -33.64 11.59 24.93
C SER A 349 -34.97 11.19 25.56
N PRO A 350 -35.05 10.95 26.88
CA PRO A 350 -36.35 11.01 27.52
C PRO A 350 -36.80 12.46 27.40
N GLU A 351 -37.84 12.70 26.60
CA GLU A 351 -38.58 13.95 26.64
C GLU A 351 -38.95 14.22 28.11
N GLN A 352 -38.57 15.41 28.58
CA GLN A 352 -39.06 16.01 29.83
C GLN A 352 -40.30 16.84 29.53
#